data_AF-A0A2P5WWG1-F1
#
_entry.id   AF-A0A2P5WWG1-F1
#
_cell.length_a   1.000
_cell.length_b   1.000
_cell.length_c   1.000
_cell.angle_alpha   90.00
_cell.angle_beta   90.00
_cell.angle_gamma   90.00
#
_symmetry.space_group_name_H-M   'P 1'
#
loop_
_entity.id
_entity.type
_entity.pdbx_description
1 polymer ?
#
loop_
_entity_poly.entity_id
_entity_poly.type
_entity_poly.pdbx_seq_one_letter_code
_entity_poly.pdbx_strand_id
1 'polypeptide(L)'
;MSTTPQGIHSLAFRVMRLCKPSFHVEPPFRLDPSDLFVGEDIFDDPLAASNLSPLLSSHVNKSTDSSDMTFANRFLLHHPSDAMGFSGLLVLPQSFGAIYLGETFCSYISINNSSNFEVKDVIIKAEIQTERERILLLDTSKSPVGTIHAGGHYDFIVEHDVKELGAYTMVCTALYNDGDGERKYLPQFFKFVVANPLSVRTKVRTIKETTYLEACIENHTKSNLYVDQVEFEPAPHWTAKILKADEFYPADNSSTGEIVKPPILVRSGRGIHNYLYQMKISSPGSEQVKAKRSSILGKLQISWRTNLGEPGRLQTQQILGNPSSCKEIELQVLGIPSLIILDKPFSVDLNLTNHTDSELGPFEVWLSKNSAHEKFVMFNGLQTMALPAVEAFGSTDFHLNVVATKLGVQRISGLIVFDTKEKKTFEPLADVEIFVESD
;
A
#
# COMPACT_ATOMS: atom_id res chain seq x y z
N MET A 1 -14.75 -24.24 -20.70
CA MET A 1 -15.92 -25.05 -21.08
C MET A 1 -15.84 -26.37 -20.33
N SER A 2 -16.83 -26.71 -19.50
CA SER A 2 -16.85 -27.97 -18.76
C SER A 2 -17.43 -29.08 -19.64
N THR A 3 -16.63 -30.11 -19.95
CA THR A 3 -17.11 -31.34 -20.58
C THR A 3 -17.63 -32.29 -19.51
N THR A 4 -18.92 -32.15 -19.16
CA THR A 4 -19.65 -33.20 -18.44
C THR A 4 -20.17 -34.22 -19.48
N PRO A 5 -20.19 -35.53 -19.20
CA PRO A 5 -20.77 -36.50 -20.12
C PRO A 5 -22.28 -36.22 -20.21
N GLN A 6 -22.73 -35.69 -21.34
CA GLN A 6 -24.15 -35.53 -21.63
C GLN A 6 -24.76 -36.95 -21.74
N GLY A 7 -25.49 -37.39 -20.71
CA GLY A 7 -26.23 -38.64 -20.78
C GLY A 7 -26.56 -39.35 -19.45
N ILE A 8 -25.94 -39.00 -18.32
CA ILE A 8 -26.11 -39.76 -17.05
C ILE A 8 -27.02 -39.04 -16.03
N HIS A 9 -27.07 -37.70 -16.08
CA HIS A 9 -27.76 -36.86 -15.10
C HIS A 9 -28.85 -36.01 -15.75
N SER A 10 -29.98 -35.91 -15.07
CA SER A 10 -31.13 -35.07 -15.47
C SER A 10 -30.90 -33.60 -15.16
N LEU A 11 -30.13 -33.33 -14.10
CA LEU A 11 -29.76 -31.98 -13.68
C LEU A 11 -28.37 -31.59 -14.21
N ALA A 12 -28.18 -30.30 -14.46
CA ALA A 12 -26.88 -29.71 -14.79
C ALA A 12 -26.75 -28.30 -14.20
N PHE A 13 -25.58 -27.99 -13.63
CA PHE A 13 -25.31 -26.63 -13.16
C PHE A 13 -24.78 -25.75 -14.28
N ARG A 14 -25.29 -24.52 -14.32
CA ARG A 14 -24.77 -23.40 -15.09
C ARG A 14 -24.35 -22.33 -14.09
N VAL A 15 -23.09 -21.91 -14.19
CA VAL A 15 -22.50 -20.92 -13.29
C VAL A 15 -22.08 -19.72 -14.12
N MET A 16 -22.56 -18.55 -13.72
CA MET A 16 -22.19 -17.28 -14.31
C MET A 16 -21.70 -16.36 -13.21
N ARG A 17 -20.47 -15.87 -13.34
CA ARG A 17 -20.00 -14.78 -12.49
C ARG A 17 -20.85 -13.55 -12.77
N LEU A 18 -21.42 -12.96 -11.72
CA LEU A 18 -22.06 -11.66 -11.79
C LEU A 18 -20.97 -10.61 -11.65
N CYS A 19 -20.61 -10.00 -12.76
CA CYS A 19 -19.83 -8.77 -12.78
C CYS A 19 -20.79 -7.62 -13.03
N LYS A 20 -20.56 -6.46 -12.39
CA LYS A 20 -21.21 -5.25 -12.89
C LYS A 20 -20.76 -5.03 -14.34
N PRO A 21 -21.62 -4.48 -15.22
CA PRO A 21 -21.21 -4.19 -16.59
C PRO A 21 -19.93 -3.36 -16.58
N SER A 22 -19.09 -3.44 -17.62
CA SER A 22 -17.90 -2.58 -17.67
C SER A 22 -18.04 -1.61 -18.83
N PHE A 23 -17.75 -0.34 -18.59
CA PHE A 23 -17.43 0.56 -19.70
C PHE A 23 -16.08 0.14 -20.26
N HIS A 24 -16.05 -0.17 -21.56
CA HIS A 24 -14.78 -0.09 -22.27
C HIS A 24 -14.48 1.40 -22.46
N VAL A 25 -13.89 2.01 -21.42
CA VAL A 25 -13.43 3.40 -21.49
C VAL A 25 -12.15 3.39 -22.31
N GLU A 26 -12.30 3.54 -23.63
CA GLU A 26 -11.17 3.96 -24.43
C GLU A 26 -10.78 5.37 -23.99
N PRO A 27 -9.48 5.68 -23.86
CA PRO A 27 -9.06 7.05 -23.59
C PRO A 27 -9.72 7.97 -24.63
N PRO A 28 -10.31 9.10 -24.21
CA PRO A 28 -10.91 10.03 -25.15
C PRO A 28 -9.86 10.38 -26.20
N PHE A 29 -10.27 10.34 -27.47
CA PHE A 29 -9.38 10.76 -28.55
C PHE A 29 -8.92 12.18 -28.25
N ARG A 30 -7.63 12.46 -28.45
CA ARG A 30 -7.10 13.83 -28.42
C ARG A 30 -7.48 14.62 -29.69
N LEU A 31 -8.49 14.14 -30.41
CA LEU A 31 -8.96 14.61 -31.70
C LEU A 31 -10.45 14.84 -31.55
N ASP A 32 -10.92 16.00 -31.99
CA ASP A 32 -12.34 16.29 -32.02
C ASP A 32 -12.97 15.41 -33.12
N PRO A 33 -14.13 14.75 -32.91
CA PRO A 33 -14.79 13.99 -33.96
C PRO A 33 -14.99 14.77 -35.27
N SER A 34 -15.17 16.10 -35.19
CA SER A 34 -15.23 16.96 -36.37
C SER A 34 -13.96 16.90 -37.24
N ASP A 35 -12.78 16.70 -36.67
CA ASP A 35 -11.50 16.61 -37.39
C ASP A 35 -11.41 15.40 -38.33
N LEU A 36 -12.23 14.37 -38.13
CA LEU A 36 -12.30 13.18 -38.99
C LEU A 36 -13.21 13.39 -40.21
N PHE A 37 -14.12 14.36 -40.14
CA PHE A 37 -15.17 14.57 -41.13
C PHE A 37 -15.09 15.94 -41.82
N VAL A 38 -14.26 16.85 -41.28
CA VAL A 38 -14.18 18.26 -41.68
C VAL A 38 -12.72 18.59 -41.95
N GLY A 39 -12.38 18.91 -43.20
CA GLY A 39 -11.07 19.47 -43.54
C GLY A 39 -10.92 20.90 -43.05
N GLU A 40 -9.67 21.37 -42.90
CA GLU A 40 -9.36 22.74 -42.43
C GLU A 40 -10.05 23.83 -43.29
N ASP A 41 -10.32 23.51 -44.56
CA ASP A 41 -10.98 24.35 -45.57
C ASP A 41 -12.45 24.70 -45.26
N ILE A 42 -13.12 23.95 -44.39
CA ILE A 42 -14.52 24.24 -44.01
C ILE A 42 -14.63 25.46 -43.07
N PHE A 43 -13.58 25.78 -42.33
CA PHE A 43 -13.55 26.97 -41.48
C PHE A 43 -13.23 28.25 -42.26
N ASP A 44 -12.65 28.12 -43.45
CA ASP A 44 -12.26 29.23 -44.33
C ASP A 44 -13.27 29.49 -45.46
N ASP A 45 -14.05 28.47 -45.90
CA ASP A 45 -15.03 28.59 -46.98
C ASP A 45 -16.50 28.48 -46.47
N PRO A 46 -17.29 29.59 -46.52
CA PRO A 46 -18.69 29.59 -46.10
C PRO A 46 -19.60 28.66 -46.92
N LEU A 47 -19.21 28.29 -48.15
CA LEU A 47 -19.97 27.32 -48.95
C LEU A 47 -19.73 25.88 -48.46
N ALA A 48 -18.53 25.58 -47.98
CA ALA A 48 -18.19 24.26 -47.44
C ALA A 48 -18.89 24.02 -46.09
N ALA A 49 -18.98 25.04 -45.23
CA ALA A 49 -19.73 24.99 -43.97
C ALA A 49 -21.23 24.71 -44.17
N SER A 50 -21.83 25.20 -45.26
CA SER A 50 -23.25 25.02 -45.55
C SER A 50 -23.66 23.60 -45.93
N ASN A 51 -22.70 22.74 -46.28
CA ASN A 51 -22.91 21.36 -46.71
C ASN A 51 -22.65 20.31 -45.60
N LEU A 52 -22.41 20.76 -44.36
CA LEU A 52 -22.19 19.85 -43.23
C LEU A 52 -23.43 19.04 -42.88
N SER A 53 -23.22 17.77 -42.56
CA SER A 53 -24.29 16.88 -42.12
C SER A 53 -24.93 17.42 -40.83
N PRO A 54 -26.28 17.39 -40.67
CA PRO A 54 -26.94 17.89 -39.47
C PRO A 54 -26.45 17.25 -38.17
N LEU A 55 -25.98 16.00 -38.22
CA LEU A 55 -25.39 15.28 -37.09
C LEU A 55 -24.05 15.88 -36.60
N LEU A 56 -23.33 16.61 -37.45
CA LEU A 56 -22.06 17.29 -37.15
C LEU A 56 -22.25 18.78 -36.84
N SER A 57 -23.36 19.38 -37.31
CA SER A 57 -23.67 20.79 -37.07
C SER A 57 -23.80 21.17 -35.59
N SER A 58 -24.20 20.24 -34.72
CA SER A 58 -24.31 20.46 -33.27
C SER A 58 -22.95 20.59 -32.57
N HIS A 59 -21.90 19.98 -33.13
CA HIS A 59 -20.52 20.07 -32.63
C HIS A 59 -19.85 21.37 -33.10
N VAL A 60 -20.08 21.76 -34.35
CA VAL A 60 -19.48 22.97 -34.95
C VAL A 60 -20.19 24.27 -34.50
N ASN A 61 -21.52 24.26 -34.33
CA ASN A 61 -22.25 25.48 -33.91
C ASN A 61 -22.02 25.86 -32.43
N LYS A 62 -21.34 25.01 -31.65
CA LYS A 62 -20.93 25.35 -30.28
C LYS A 62 -19.53 25.98 -30.21
N SER A 63 -18.69 25.80 -31.23
CA SER A 63 -17.39 26.47 -31.32
C SER A 63 -17.50 27.91 -31.86
N THR A 64 -18.64 28.28 -32.45
CA THR A 64 -18.85 29.63 -33.02
C THR A 64 -18.98 30.77 -32.01
N ASP A 65 -19.15 30.51 -30.70
CA ASP A 65 -19.11 31.56 -29.67
C ASP A 65 -17.68 31.91 -29.20
N SER A 66 -16.67 31.11 -29.56
CA SER A 66 -15.27 31.46 -29.33
C SER A 66 -14.54 31.61 -30.66
N SER A 67 -14.06 32.81 -30.96
CA SER A 67 -13.19 33.13 -32.11
C SER A 67 -11.82 32.43 -32.06
N ASP A 68 -11.65 31.42 -31.22
CA ASP A 68 -10.42 30.72 -30.98
C ASP A 68 -10.42 29.40 -31.76
N MET A 69 -10.01 29.47 -33.04
CA MET A 69 -9.80 28.32 -33.92
C MET A 69 -8.58 27.47 -33.52
N THR A 70 -7.94 27.78 -32.40
CA THR A 70 -6.75 27.06 -31.96
C THR A 70 -7.11 25.70 -31.38
N PHE A 71 -6.24 24.71 -31.59
CA PHE A 71 -6.35 23.37 -31.00
C PHE A 71 -6.31 23.37 -29.44
N ALA A 72 -6.22 24.55 -28.80
CA ALA A 72 -5.97 24.75 -27.39
C ALA A 72 -7.14 24.36 -26.48
N ASN A 73 -8.38 24.36 -26.97
CA ASN A 73 -9.55 23.99 -26.15
C ASN A 73 -10.07 22.58 -26.44
N ARG A 74 -9.49 21.86 -27.41
CA ARG A 74 -9.99 20.55 -27.88
C ARG A 74 -9.75 19.37 -26.94
N PHE A 75 -8.92 19.55 -25.91
CA PHE A 75 -8.72 18.56 -24.85
C PHE A 75 -9.65 18.78 -23.64
N LEU A 76 -10.47 19.84 -23.65
CA LEU A 76 -11.40 20.14 -22.57
C LEU A 76 -12.65 19.28 -22.73
N LEU A 77 -13.00 18.56 -21.66
CA LEU A 77 -14.23 17.76 -21.60
C LEU A 77 -15.41 18.70 -21.33
N HIS A 78 -16.22 18.99 -22.35
CA HIS A 78 -17.38 19.90 -22.23
C HIS A 78 -18.63 19.19 -21.71
N HIS A 79 -18.67 17.88 -21.89
CA HIS A 79 -19.70 17.00 -21.34
C HIS A 79 -19.06 15.80 -20.65
N PRO A 80 -19.65 15.28 -19.55
CA PRO A 80 -19.15 14.08 -18.89
C PRO A 80 -19.13 12.85 -19.81
N SER A 81 -19.95 12.85 -20.87
CA SER A 81 -19.93 11.83 -21.93
C SER A 81 -18.69 11.87 -22.81
N ASP A 82 -18.01 13.01 -22.91
CA ASP A 82 -16.81 13.16 -23.74
C ASP A 82 -15.64 12.34 -23.18
N ALA A 83 -15.69 12.02 -21.88
CA ALA A 83 -14.73 11.14 -21.21
C ALA A 83 -14.93 9.65 -21.54
N MET A 84 -16.02 9.28 -22.23
CA MET A 84 -16.45 7.88 -22.39
C MET A 84 -16.01 7.20 -23.72
N GLY A 85 -15.23 7.87 -24.57
CA GLY A 85 -14.76 7.29 -25.85
C GLY A 85 -15.87 7.04 -26.88
N PHE A 86 -15.53 6.40 -28.01
CA PHE A 86 -16.41 6.31 -29.21
C PHE A 86 -17.66 5.44 -29.03
N SER A 87 -17.58 4.46 -28.14
CA SER A 87 -18.61 3.43 -28.00
C SER A 87 -19.63 3.79 -26.92
N GLY A 88 -19.17 4.21 -25.73
CA GLY A 88 -20.04 4.38 -24.56
C GLY A 88 -20.88 3.14 -24.21
N LEU A 89 -20.67 2.01 -24.91
CA LEU A 89 -21.50 0.83 -24.82
C LEU A 89 -21.17 0.10 -23.52
N LEU A 90 -22.22 -0.24 -22.79
CA LEU A 90 -22.15 -1.19 -21.70
C LEU A 90 -21.94 -2.58 -22.32
N VAL A 91 -20.75 -3.14 -22.13
CA VAL A 91 -20.44 -4.50 -22.57
C VAL A 91 -20.52 -5.41 -21.36
N LEU A 92 -21.35 -6.45 -21.46
CA LEU A 92 -21.30 -7.57 -20.54
C LEU A 92 -20.01 -8.35 -20.80
N PRO A 93 -19.16 -8.60 -19.79
CA PRO A 93 -17.92 -9.33 -20.01
C PRO A 93 -18.21 -10.71 -20.61
N GLN A 94 -17.64 -10.99 -21.79
CA GLN A 94 -17.86 -12.23 -22.55
C GLN A 94 -17.20 -13.48 -21.91
N SER A 95 -16.53 -13.34 -20.76
CA SER A 95 -15.84 -14.41 -20.05
C SER A 95 -15.87 -14.17 -18.53
N PHE A 96 -15.47 -15.17 -17.74
CA PHE A 96 -15.37 -15.10 -16.26
C PHE A 96 -14.55 -13.89 -15.73
N GLY A 97 -13.81 -13.19 -16.59
CA GLY A 97 -13.02 -12.04 -16.22
C GLY A 97 -11.83 -12.40 -15.33
N ALA A 98 -10.98 -11.42 -15.04
CA ALA A 98 -10.00 -11.56 -13.97
C ALA A 98 -10.70 -11.37 -12.63
N ILE A 99 -10.37 -12.21 -11.65
CA ILE A 99 -10.80 -12.04 -10.26
C ILE A 99 -9.57 -11.63 -9.48
N TYR A 100 -9.69 -10.55 -8.70
CA TYR A 100 -8.57 -10.06 -7.92
C TYR A 100 -8.77 -10.28 -6.42
N LEU A 101 -7.67 -10.47 -5.71
CA LEU A 101 -7.65 -10.52 -4.25
C LEU A 101 -8.29 -9.26 -3.66
N GLY A 102 -9.16 -9.42 -2.68
CA GLY A 102 -9.80 -8.31 -2.00
C GLY A 102 -11.13 -7.86 -2.59
N GLU A 103 -11.52 -8.39 -3.76
CA GLU A 103 -12.85 -8.21 -4.34
C GLU A 103 -13.85 -9.23 -3.77
N THR A 104 -15.14 -8.96 -3.93
CA THR A 104 -16.20 -9.93 -3.66
C THR A 104 -16.53 -10.69 -4.94
N PHE A 105 -16.34 -12.00 -4.92
CA PHE A 105 -16.81 -12.90 -5.96
C PHE A 105 -18.32 -13.09 -5.80
N CYS A 106 -19.10 -12.65 -6.80
CA CYS A 106 -20.55 -12.87 -6.86
C CYS A 106 -20.87 -13.79 -8.04
N SER A 107 -21.68 -14.82 -7.82
CA SER A 107 -22.03 -15.79 -8.87
C SER A 107 -23.50 -16.16 -8.81
N TYR A 108 -24.13 -16.12 -9.98
CA TYR A 108 -25.42 -16.72 -10.23
C TYR A 108 -25.23 -18.18 -10.62
N ILE A 109 -25.96 -19.05 -9.94
CA ILE A 109 -25.92 -20.50 -10.14
C ILE A 109 -27.33 -20.95 -10.46
N SER A 110 -27.47 -21.61 -11.61
CA SER A 110 -28.72 -22.18 -12.09
C SER A 110 -28.58 -23.68 -12.24
N ILE A 111 -29.43 -24.44 -11.55
CA ILE A 111 -29.55 -25.88 -11.76
C ILE A 111 -30.71 -26.14 -12.71
N ASN A 112 -30.38 -26.69 -13.88
CA ASN A 112 -31.33 -26.89 -14.97
C ASN A 112 -31.71 -28.36 -15.05
N ASN A 113 -33.01 -28.64 -15.11
CA ASN A 113 -33.52 -29.97 -15.43
C ASN A 113 -33.71 -30.10 -16.95
N SER A 114 -32.80 -30.83 -17.60
CA SER A 114 -32.84 -31.06 -19.05
C SER A 114 -33.56 -32.36 -19.43
N SER A 115 -34.17 -33.06 -18.47
CA SER A 115 -34.93 -34.28 -18.73
C SER A 115 -36.40 -33.96 -19.07
N ASN A 116 -37.12 -35.01 -19.50
CA ASN A 116 -38.54 -34.95 -19.84
C ASN A 116 -39.46 -35.26 -18.65
N PHE A 117 -38.91 -35.38 -17.43
CA PHE A 117 -39.66 -35.73 -16.23
C PHE A 117 -39.28 -34.81 -15.06
N GLU A 118 -40.14 -34.78 -14.04
CA GLU A 118 -39.89 -34.00 -12.82
C GLU A 118 -38.85 -34.67 -11.92
N VAL A 119 -37.94 -33.87 -11.36
CA VAL A 119 -36.92 -34.32 -10.42
C VAL A 119 -37.29 -33.85 -9.02
N LYS A 120 -37.23 -34.74 -8.02
CA LYS A 120 -37.74 -34.49 -6.66
C LYS A 120 -36.64 -34.48 -5.60
N ASP A 121 -36.95 -33.86 -4.46
CA ASP A 121 -36.13 -33.82 -3.25
C ASP A 121 -34.69 -33.37 -3.51
N VAL A 122 -34.55 -32.25 -4.24
CA VAL A 122 -33.26 -31.76 -4.70
C VAL A 122 -32.54 -31.02 -3.57
N ILE A 123 -31.50 -31.66 -3.05
CA ILE A 123 -30.57 -31.07 -2.08
C ILE A 123 -29.39 -30.50 -2.84
N ILE A 124 -29.13 -29.21 -2.64
CA ILE A 124 -28.10 -28.44 -3.32
C ILE A 124 -27.06 -28.01 -2.30
N LYS A 125 -25.79 -28.21 -2.63
CA LYS A 125 -24.65 -27.65 -1.89
C LYS A 125 -23.74 -26.88 -2.82
N ALA A 126 -23.35 -25.68 -2.44
CA ALA A 126 -22.37 -24.87 -3.16
C ALA A 126 -21.23 -24.52 -2.21
N GLU A 127 -20.00 -24.83 -2.63
CA GLU A 127 -18.80 -24.67 -1.81
C GLU A 127 -17.68 -24.07 -2.66
N ILE A 128 -16.85 -23.22 -2.07
CA ILE A 128 -15.58 -22.78 -2.66
C ILE A 128 -14.45 -23.57 -2.00
N GLN A 129 -13.63 -24.20 -2.82
CA GLN A 129 -12.42 -24.87 -2.39
C GLN A 129 -11.20 -24.03 -2.79
N THR A 130 -10.42 -23.61 -1.81
CA THR A 130 -9.08 -23.01 -1.96
C THR A 130 -8.01 -24.07 -1.71
N GLU A 131 -6.73 -23.69 -1.78
CA GLU A 131 -5.62 -24.58 -1.40
C GLU A 131 -5.61 -24.89 0.11
N ARG A 132 -6.18 -23.99 0.94
CA ARG A 132 -6.13 -24.10 2.40
C ARG A 132 -7.40 -24.65 3.01
N GLU A 133 -8.55 -24.27 2.47
CA GLU A 133 -9.84 -24.57 3.08
C GLU A 133 -10.96 -24.79 2.07
N ARG A 134 -12.06 -25.36 2.57
CA ARG A 134 -13.31 -25.54 1.84
C ARG A 134 -14.41 -24.78 2.58
N ILE A 135 -14.97 -23.80 1.91
CA ILE A 135 -15.92 -22.83 2.45
C ILE A 135 -17.30 -23.14 1.90
N LEU A 136 -18.25 -23.42 2.79
CA LEU A 136 -19.65 -23.67 2.43
C LEU A 136 -20.38 -22.35 2.22
N LEU A 137 -20.95 -22.16 1.03
CA LEU A 137 -21.72 -20.96 0.66
C LEU A 137 -23.23 -21.19 0.73
N LEU A 138 -23.68 -22.39 0.35
CA LEU A 138 -25.09 -22.78 0.41
C LEU A 138 -25.22 -24.27 0.74
N ASP A 139 -26.17 -24.61 1.59
CA ASP A 139 -26.60 -25.99 1.84
C ASP A 139 -28.11 -26.04 2.07
N THR A 140 -28.85 -26.67 1.15
CA THR A 140 -30.30 -26.83 1.24
C THR A 140 -30.73 -28.15 1.88
N SER A 141 -29.84 -28.90 2.52
CA SER A 141 -30.17 -30.20 3.14
C SER A 141 -31.26 -30.12 4.21
N LYS A 142 -31.40 -28.98 4.90
CA LYS A 142 -32.46 -28.76 5.90
C LYS A 142 -33.82 -28.40 5.29
N SER A 143 -33.82 -27.89 4.07
CA SER A 143 -35.00 -27.48 3.32
C SER A 143 -34.80 -27.78 1.83
N PRO A 144 -34.89 -29.06 1.43
CA PRO A 144 -34.66 -29.45 0.04
C PRO A 144 -35.62 -28.76 -0.91
N VAL A 145 -35.18 -28.53 -2.15
CA VAL A 145 -36.04 -28.02 -3.21
C VAL A 145 -36.99 -29.16 -3.60
N GLY A 146 -38.29 -28.96 -3.38
CA GLY A 146 -39.29 -30.02 -3.49
C GLY A 146 -39.30 -30.70 -4.86
N THR A 147 -39.47 -29.92 -5.93
CA THR A 147 -39.49 -30.45 -7.29
C THR A 147 -38.92 -29.43 -8.27
N ILE A 148 -38.13 -29.90 -9.25
CA ILE A 148 -37.74 -29.14 -10.45
C ILE A 148 -38.42 -29.80 -11.65
N HIS A 149 -39.38 -29.09 -12.26
CA HIS A 149 -40.14 -29.56 -13.41
C HIS A 149 -39.24 -29.88 -14.62
N ALA A 150 -39.73 -30.70 -15.54
CA ALA A 150 -39.06 -30.96 -16.82
C ALA A 150 -38.83 -29.65 -17.58
N GLY A 151 -37.60 -29.40 -18.03
CA GLY A 151 -37.20 -28.13 -18.65
C GLY A 151 -37.12 -26.93 -17.68
N GLY A 152 -37.44 -27.13 -16.40
CA GLY A 152 -37.37 -26.10 -15.37
C GLY A 152 -35.97 -25.87 -14.83
N HIS A 153 -35.84 -24.85 -13.99
CA HIS A 153 -34.60 -24.52 -13.32
C HIS A 153 -34.85 -24.03 -11.90
N TYR A 154 -33.79 -24.04 -11.10
CA TYR A 154 -33.76 -23.40 -9.79
C TYR A 154 -32.49 -22.56 -9.68
N ASP A 155 -32.65 -21.32 -9.25
CA ASP A 155 -31.57 -20.34 -9.28
C ASP A 155 -31.30 -19.75 -7.92
N PHE A 156 -30.04 -19.45 -7.67
CA PHE A 156 -29.60 -18.74 -6.48
C PHE A 156 -28.30 -17.99 -6.76
N ILE A 157 -28.02 -17.00 -5.92
CA ILE A 157 -26.80 -16.22 -5.97
C ILE A 157 -25.96 -16.58 -4.75
N VAL A 158 -24.65 -16.72 -4.96
CA VAL A 158 -23.66 -16.88 -3.89
C VAL A 158 -22.64 -15.75 -3.96
N GLU A 159 -22.19 -15.32 -2.79
CA GLU A 159 -21.18 -14.27 -2.64
C GLU A 159 -20.05 -14.76 -1.74
N HIS A 160 -18.82 -14.39 -2.09
CA HIS A 160 -17.64 -14.75 -1.33
C HIS A 160 -16.56 -13.67 -1.43
N ASP A 161 -16.14 -13.13 -0.29
CA ASP A 161 -15.00 -12.22 -0.22
C ASP A 161 -13.68 -12.97 -0.47
N VAL A 162 -12.99 -12.60 -1.54
CA VAL A 162 -11.76 -13.27 -1.97
C VAL A 162 -10.60 -12.83 -1.09
N LYS A 163 -10.08 -13.77 -0.30
CA LYS A 163 -9.04 -13.51 0.72
C LYS A 163 -7.68 -14.12 0.40
N GLU A 164 -7.60 -15.00 -0.59
CA GLU A 164 -6.37 -15.72 -0.93
C GLU A 164 -6.06 -15.62 -2.42
N LEU A 165 -4.78 -15.71 -2.76
CA LEU A 165 -4.31 -15.79 -4.14
C LEU A 165 -4.29 -17.23 -4.61
N GLY A 166 -4.36 -17.44 -5.93
CA GLY A 166 -4.14 -18.76 -6.53
C GLY A 166 -5.41 -19.40 -7.08
N ALA A 167 -5.40 -20.73 -7.13
CA ALA A 167 -6.45 -21.51 -7.78
C ALA A 167 -7.66 -21.72 -6.85
N TYR A 168 -8.84 -21.45 -7.37
CA TYR A 168 -10.12 -21.65 -6.70
C TYR A 168 -10.97 -22.64 -7.50
N THR A 169 -11.70 -23.51 -6.80
CA THR A 169 -12.69 -24.40 -7.41
C THR A 169 -14.04 -24.21 -6.72
N MET A 170 -15.03 -23.69 -7.46
CA MET A 170 -16.43 -23.73 -7.04
C MET A 170 -16.97 -25.14 -7.29
N VAL A 171 -17.47 -25.77 -6.23
CA VAL A 171 -18.05 -27.11 -6.24
C VAL A 171 -19.54 -26.98 -6.02
N CYS A 172 -20.32 -27.26 -7.06
CA CYS A 172 -21.77 -27.34 -6.99
C CYS A 172 -22.18 -28.80 -6.97
N THR A 173 -22.94 -29.18 -5.96
CA THR A 173 -23.38 -30.56 -5.75
C THR A 173 -24.90 -30.61 -5.67
N ALA A 174 -25.51 -31.53 -6.40
CA ALA A 174 -26.92 -31.85 -6.28
C ALA A 174 -27.09 -33.32 -5.89
N LEU A 175 -27.95 -33.57 -4.91
CA LEU A 175 -28.43 -34.89 -4.55
C LEU A 175 -29.94 -34.88 -4.76
N TYR A 176 -30.44 -35.75 -5.64
CA TYR A 176 -31.83 -35.69 -6.09
C TYR A 176 -32.39 -37.08 -6.40
N ASN A 177 -33.71 -37.18 -6.47
CA ASN A 177 -34.42 -38.38 -6.92
C ASN A 177 -34.85 -38.20 -8.37
N ASP A 178 -34.38 -39.09 -9.25
CA ASP A 178 -34.69 -39.06 -10.67
C ASP A 178 -36.12 -39.57 -10.96
N GLY A 179 -36.55 -39.53 -12.23
CA GLY A 179 -37.89 -39.98 -12.64
C GLY A 179 -38.18 -41.44 -12.31
N ASP A 180 -37.14 -42.28 -12.25
CA ASP A 180 -37.24 -43.70 -11.87
C ASP A 180 -37.26 -43.91 -10.34
N GLY A 181 -37.19 -42.84 -9.55
CA GLY A 181 -37.13 -42.89 -8.07
C GLY A 181 -35.72 -43.15 -7.50
N GLU A 182 -34.73 -43.34 -8.36
CA GLU A 182 -33.33 -43.57 -7.97
C GLU A 182 -32.65 -42.29 -7.48
N ARG A 183 -31.92 -42.40 -6.37
CA ARG A 183 -31.20 -41.27 -5.77
C ARG A 183 -29.85 -41.07 -6.45
N LYS A 184 -29.67 -39.93 -7.11
CA LYS A 184 -28.46 -39.58 -7.87
C LYS A 184 -27.67 -38.47 -7.18
N TYR A 185 -26.35 -38.59 -7.24
CA TYR A 185 -25.38 -37.59 -6.76
C TYR A 185 -24.63 -36.98 -7.94
N LEU A 186 -24.72 -35.66 -8.09
CA LEU A 186 -24.12 -34.88 -9.19
C LEU A 186 -23.19 -33.81 -8.62
N PRO A 187 -21.86 -34.00 -8.68
CA PRO A 187 -20.87 -32.96 -8.44
C PRO A 187 -20.44 -32.30 -9.75
N GLN A 188 -20.35 -30.97 -9.78
CA GLN A 188 -19.81 -30.20 -10.89
C GLN A 188 -18.80 -29.16 -10.38
N PHE A 189 -17.67 -29.06 -11.06
CA PHE A 189 -16.52 -28.27 -10.64
C PHE A 189 -16.25 -27.13 -11.62
N PHE A 190 -16.14 -25.91 -11.12
CA PHE A 190 -15.83 -24.71 -11.90
C PHE A 190 -14.57 -24.06 -11.36
N LYS A 191 -13.50 -24.09 -12.16
CA LYS A 191 -12.17 -23.60 -11.75
C LYS A 191 -11.94 -22.18 -12.23
N PHE A 192 -11.35 -21.36 -11.38
CA PHE A 192 -10.90 -20.01 -11.70
C PHE A 192 -9.63 -19.66 -10.92
N VAL A 193 -8.95 -18.59 -11.30
CA VAL A 193 -7.70 -18.14 -10.69
C VAL A 193 -7.87 -16.72 -10.18
N VAL A 194 -7.42 -16.49 -8.95
CA VAL A 194 -7.38 -15.18 -8.32
C VAL A 194 -5.98 -14.59 -8.47
N ALA A 195 -5.91 -13.39 -9.05
CA ALA A 195 -4.67 -12.65 -9.25
C ALA A 195 -4.49 -11.53 -8.21
N ASN A 196 -3.25 -11.05 -8.07
CA ASN A 196 -2.97 -9.90 -7.20
C ASN A 196 -3.28 -8.58 -7.93
N PRO A 197 -4.20 -7.72 -7.41
CA PRO A 197 -4.54 -6.47 -8.08
C PRO A 197 -3.46 -5.39 -7.94
N LEU A 198 -2.78 -5.36 -6.79
CA LEU A 198 -1.86 -4.30 -6.42
C LEU A 198 -0.53 -4.89 -5.94
N SER A 199 0.57 -4.37 -6.47
CA SER A 199 1.88 -4.60 -5.88
C SER A 199 2.21 -3.45 -4.94
N VAL A 200 2.42 -3.76 -3.66
CA VAL A 200 2.82 -2.79 -2.64
C VAL A 200 4.31 -2.99 -2.32
N ARG A 201 5.12 -1.98 -2.59
CA ARG A 201 6.55 -1.98 -2.28
C ARG A 201 6.84 -0.91 -1.23
N THR A 202 7.55 -1.27 -0.17
CA THR A 202 7.85 -0.35 0.92
C THR A 202 9.34 -0.09 1.03
N LYS A 203 9.69 1.15 1.39
CA LYS A 203 11.07 1.55 1.64
C LYS A 203 11.13 2.35 2.94
N VAL A 204 11.92 1.87 3.89
CA VAL A 204 12.07 2.50 5.20
C VAL A 204 13.42 3.18 5.31
N ARG A 205 13.42 4.43 5.77
CA ARG A 205 14.63 5.20 6.06
C ARG A 205 14.50 5.92 7.39
N THR A 206 15.48 5.74 8.26
CA THR A 206 15.56 6.47 9.53
C THR A 206 16.57 7.61 9.39
N ILE A 207 16.13 8.83 9.70
CA ILE A 207 16.96 10.02 9.69
C ILE A 207 16.86 10.64 11.09
N LYS A 208 17.97 10.64 11.83
CA LYS A 208 18.01 11.01 13.25
C LYS A 208 16.99 10.18 14.04
N GLU A 209 16.02 10.82 14.68
CA GLU A 209 14.98 10.19 15.50
C GLU A 209 13.66 9.94 14.74
N THR A 210 13.57 10.33 13.46
CA THR A 210 12.36 10.17 12.66
C THR A 210 12.52 9.06 11.64
N THR A 211 11.54 8.17 11.54
CA THR A 211 11.51 7.12 10.52
C THR A 211 10.53 7.49 9.42
N TYR A 212 10.96 7.42 8.17
CA TYR A 212 10.15 7.65 6.99
C TYR A 212 9.86 6.34 6.29
N LEU A 213 8.60 6.14 5.93
CA LEU A 213 8.12 5.00 5.16
C LEU A 213 7.55 5.50 3.83
N GLU A 214 8.17 5.11 2.73
CA GLU A 214 7.62 5.26 1.39
C GLU A 214 6.86 3.98 1.03
N ALA A 215 5.59 4.11 0.64
CA ALA A 215 4.77 3.02 0.14
C ALA A 215 4.41 3.30 -1.33
N CYS A 216 4.92 2.45 -2.22
CA CYS A 216 4.68 2.49 -3.65
C CYS A 216 3.60 1.47 -4.02
N ILE A 217 2.47 1.94 -4.51
CA ILE A 217 1.35 1.11 -4.95
C ILE A 217 1.35 1.09 -6.48
N GLU A 218 1.47 -0.11 -7.06
CA GLU A 218 1.47 -0.35 -8.50
C GLU A 218 0.23 -1.15 -8.90
N ASN A 219 -0.55 -0.64 -9.87
CA ASN A 219 -1.74 -1.32 -10.40
C ASN A 219 -1.36 -2.41 -11.42
N HIS A 220 -1.67 -3.65 -11.09
CA HIS A 220 -1.47 -4.83 -11.94
C HIS A 220 -2.76 -5.33 -12.61
N THR A 221 -3.89 -4.63 -12.40
CA THR A 221 -5.13 -4.94 -13.09
C THR A 221 -5.15 -4.39 -14.52
N LYS A 222 -6.07 -4.91 -15.33
CA LYS A 222 -6.31 -4.44 -16.70
C LYS A 222 -7.13 -3.15 -16.76
N SER A 223 -7.71 -2.72 -15.63
CA SER A 223 -8.58 -1.55 -15.53
C SER A 223 -7.97 -0.49 -14.61
N ASN A 224 -8.47 0.73 -14.70
CA ASN A 224 -8.09 1.76 -13.75
C ASN A 224 -8.64 1.41 -12.36
N LEU A 225 -7.92 1.79 -11.32
CA LEU A 225 -8.36 1.67 -9.94
C LEU A 225 -8.45 3.07 -9.33
N TYR A 226 -9.55 3.32 -8.64
CA TYR A 226 -9.80 4.55 -7.90
C TYR A 226 -9.55 4.25 -6.44
N VAL A 227 -8.40 4.66 -5.92
CA VAL A 227 -7.99 4.36 -4.55
C VAL A 227 -8.68 5.35 -3.62
N ASP A 228 -9.56 4.82 -2.78
CA ASP A 228 -10.39 5.59 -1.84
C ASP A 228 -9.58 5.91 -0.57
N GLN A 229 -8.86 4.92 -0.03
CA GLN A 229 -8.12 5.05 1.23
C GLN A 229 -6.81 4.28 1.18
N VAL A 230 -5.74 4.92 1.65
CA VAL A 230 -4.44 4.29 1.94
C VAL A 230 -4.02 4.73 3.33
N GLU A 231 -4.41 3.93 4.30
CA GLU A 231 -4.16 4.19 5.71
C GLU A 231 -3.05 3.30 6.22
N PHE A 232 -2.09 3.90 6.92
CA PHE A 232 -1.07 3.16 7.64
C PHE A 232 -1.52 3.02 9.09
N GLU A 233 -1.77 1.79 9.53
CA GLU A 233 -2.03 1.45 10.93
C GLU A 233 -0.68 1.22 11.63
N PRO A 234 -0.18 2.18 12.44
CA PRO A 234 1.09 2.01 13.14
C PRO A 234 0.99 0.94 14.23
N ALA A 235 2.11 0.28 14.52
CA ALA A 235 2.25 -0.62 15.65
C ALA A 235 2.08 0.13 16.99
N PRO A 236 1.75 -0.58 18.09
CA PRO A 236 1.73 0.04 19.42
C PRO A 236 3.03 0.82 19.66
N HIS A 237 2.94 2.05 20.17
CA HIS A 237 4.04 3.00 20.42
C HIS A 237 4.57 3.78 19.20
N TRP A 238 4.05 3.54 17.99
CA TRP A 238 4.33 4.37 16.83
C TRP A 238 3.17 5.31 16.54
N THR A 239 3.50 6.53 16.12
CA THR A 239 2.56 7.47 15.49
C THR A 239 2.98 7.67 14.06
N ALA A 240 2.01 7.71 13.16
CA ALA A 240 2.25 7.93 11.74
C ALA A 240 1.47 9.15 11.25
N LYS A 241 2.16 10.04 10.53
CA LYS A 241 1.58 11.18 9.83
C LYS A 241 1.87 11.03 8.35
N ILE A 242 0.83 11.04 7.52
CA ILE A 242 1.01 11.11 6.07
C ILE A 242 1.58 12.48 5.69
N LEU A 243 2.64 12.47 4.90
CA LEU A 243 3.23 13.66 4.30
C LEU A 243 2.64 13.82 2.91
N LYS A 244 1.98 14.95 2.68
CA LYS A 244 1.52 15.37 1.36
C LYS A 244 2.36 16.55 0.93
N ALA A 245 2.64 16.65 -0.37
CA ALA A 245 3.05 17.93 -0.92
C ALA A 245 1.85 18.89 -0.78
N ASP A 246 2.09 20.13 -0.35
CA ASP A 246 1.04 21.14 -0.36
C ASP A 246 0.58 21.31 -1.81
N GLU A 247 -0.61 20.79 -2.10
CA GLU A 247 -1.28 21.09 -3.36
C GLU A 247 -1.76 22.54 -3.24
N PHE A 248 -1.05 23.46 -3.91
CA PHE A 248 -1.51 24.83 -4.14
C PHE A 248 -2.74 24.81 -5.04
N TYR A 249 -3.89 24.35 -4.53
CA TYR A 249 -5.16 24.73 -5.11
C TYR A 249 -5.45 26.14 -4.61
N PRO A 250 -5.54 27.16 -5.48
CA PRO A 250 -6.11 28.43 -5.07
C PRO A 250 -7.49 28.14 -4.47
N ALA A 251 -7.71 28.61 -3.24
CA ALA A 251 -8.96 28.43 -2.52
C ALA A 251 -10.08 29.13 -3.29
N ASP A 252 -10.77 28.39 -4.15
CA ASP A 252 -12.02 28.86 -4.72
C ASP A 252 -13.10 28.60 -3.68
N ASN A 253 -13.57 29.70 -3.08
CA ASN A 253 -14.60 29.73 -2.05
C ASN A 253 -15.97 29.39 -2.68
N SER A 254 -16.21 28.13 -3.04
CA SER A 254 -17.56 27.64 -3.32
C SER A 254 -18.04 26.78 -2.14
N SER A 255 -18.87 27.38 -1.30
CA SER A 255 -19.62 26.74 -0.23
C SER A 255 -20.69 25.80 -0.80
N THR A 256 -20.30 24.60 -1.23
CA THR A 256 -21.23 23.54 -1.65
C THR A 256 -20.70 22.18 -1.19
N GLY A 257 -21.29 21.67 -0.11
CA GLY A 257 -21.31 20.24 0.25
C GLY A 257 -19.99 19.67 0.77
N GLU A 258 -20.07 18.74 1.71
CA GLU A 258 -18.97 17.98 2.28
C GLU A 258 -17.89 17.62 1.24
N ILE A 259 -16.65 18.04 1.50
CA ILE A 259 -15.48 17.86 0.63
C ILE A 259 -15.21 16.35 0.53
N VAL A 260 -15.86 15.67 -0.42
CA VAL A 260 -15.47 14.33 -0.84
C VAL A 260 -14.10 14.49 -1.48
N LYS A 261 -13.07 14.16 -0.71
CA LYS A 261 -11.70 14.12 -1.20
C LYS A 261 -11.67 13.20 -2.43
N PRO A 262 -11.28 13.69 -3.61
CA PRO A 262 -11.40 12.90 -4.83
C PRO A 262 -10.54 11.64 -4.72
N PRO A 263 -11.04 10.47 -5.17
CA PRO A 263 -10.27 9.23 -5.11
C PRO A 263 -9.04 9.33 -6.02
N ILE A 264 -7.96 8.68 -5.62
CA ILE A 264 -6.69 8.73 -6.34
C ILE A 264 -6.75 7.73 -7.50
N LEU A 265 -6.65 8.21 -8.73
CA LEU A 265 -6.63 7.38 -9.93
C LEU A 265 -5.26 6.70 -10.10
N VAL A 266 -5.22 5.37 -10.01
CA VAL A 266 -4.07 4.54 -10.36
C VAL A 266 -4.37 3.82 -11.68
N ARG A 267 -3.76 4.31 -12.77
CA ARG A 267 -4.04 3.85 -14.13
C ARG A 267 -3.71 2.37 -14.33
N SER A 268 -4.46 1.73 -15.23
CA SER A 268 -4.13 0.41 -15.77
C SER A 268 -2.76 0.41 -16.47
N GLY A 269 -2.13 -0.77 -16.55
CA GLY A 269 -0.83 -0.90 -17.23
C GLY A 269 0.36 -0.44 -16.38
N ARG A 270 0.41 -0.84 -15.10
CA ARG A 270 1.49 -0.50 -14.16
C ARG A 270 1.53 0.98 -13.75
N GLY A 271 0.37 1.63 -13.65
CA GLY A 271 0.27 2.93 -12.99
C GLY A 271 0.77 2.84 -11.55
N ILE A 272 1.55 3.83 -11.12
CA ILE A 272 2.17 3.87 -9.79
C ILE A 272 1.70 5.12 -9.05
N HIS A 273 1.41 4.98 -7.76
CA HIS A 273 1.22 6.10 -6.84
C HIS A 273 2.01 5.86 -5.55
N ASN A 274 2.70 6.88 -5.07
CA ASN A 274 3.57 6.78 -3.91
C ASN A 274 3.00 7.59 -2.74
N TYR A 275 3.05 6.99 -1.55
CA TYR A 275 2.67 7.62 -0.29
C TYR A 275 3.90 7.72 0.61
N LEU A 276 4.06 8.85 1.29
CA LEU A 276 5.13 9.05 2.26
C LEU A 276 4.54 9.22 3.65
N TYR A 277 4.99 8.41 4.60
CA TYR A 277 4.58 8.46 6.00
C TYR A 277 5.78 8.85 6.85
N GLN A 278 5.58 9.84 7.72
CA GLN A 278 6.50 10.19 8.78
C GLN A 278 6.06 9.48 10.06
N MET A 279 6.96 8.71 10.65
CA MET A 279 6.71 7.96 11.86
C MET A 279 7.60 8.44 13.00
N LYS A 280 7.00 8.55 14.19
CA LYS A 280 7.66 8.94 15.43
C LYS A 280 7.21 8.05 16.58
N ILE A 281 8.07 7.84 17.55
CA ILE A 281 7.73 7.10 18.77
C ILE A 281 6.93 8.02 19.69
N SER A 282 5.79 7.54 20.19
CA SER A 282 4.79 8.36 20.88
C SER A 282 5.10 8.76 22.33
N SER A 283 6.10 8.15 22.98
CA SER A 283 6.44 8.41 24.38
C SER A 283 7.96 8.54 24.59
N PRO A 284 8.45 9.60 25.25
CA PRO A 284 9.82 9.64 25.77
C PRO A 284 9.88 8.80 27.07
N GLY A 285 10.70 7.74 27.09
CA GLY A 285 10.84 6.85 28.27
C GLY A 285 11.20 5.41 27.91
N SER A 286 11.09 4.48 28.88
CA SER A 286 11.42 3.05 28.74
C SER A 286 10.67 2.31 27.61
N GLU A 287 9.58 2.89 27.09
CA GLU A 287 8.86 2.37 25.93
C GLU A 287 9.56 2.63 24.59
N GLN A 288 10.41 3.65 24.47
CA GLN A 288 11.22 3.88 23.26
C GLN A 288 12.18 2.73 22.97
N VAL A 289 12.73 2.12 24.02
CA VAL A 289 13.66 0.99 23.91
C VAL A 289 12.93 -0.28 23.50
N LYS A 290 11.74 -0.55 24.08
CA LYS A 290 10.90 -1.69 23.66
C LYS A 290 10.37 -1.52 22.23
N ALA A 291 9.98 -0.31 21.84
CA ALA A 291 9.54 0.02 20.48
C ALA A 291 10.69 -0.03 19.46
N LYS A 292 11.90 0.41 19.80
CA LYS A 292 13.11 0.22 18.97
C LYS A 292 13.51 -1.25 18.83
N ARG A 293 13.22 -2.08 19.84
CA ARG A 293 13.50 -3.53 19.81
C ARG A 293 12.50 -4.29 18.92
N SER A 294 11.24 -3.85 18.89
CA SER A 294 10.26 -4.32 17.92
C SER A 294 10.50 -3.63 16.58
N SER A 295 11.15 -4.31 15.64
CA SER A 295 11.29 -3.79 14.26
C SER A 295 9.96 -3.63 13.54
N ILE A 296 8.82 -4.03 14.12
CA ILE A 296 7.50 -3.89 13.51
C ILE A 296 7.05 -2.43 13.59
N LEU A 297 6.79 -1.83 12.42
CA LEU A 297 6.31 -0.45 12.29
C LEU A 297 4.79 -0.35 12.20
N GLY A 298 4.13 -1.35 11.62
CA GLY A 298 2.69 -1.33 11.37
C GLY A 298 2.31 -2.02 10.06
N LYS A 299 1.13 -1.74 9.52
CA LYS A 299 0.61 -2.35 8.28
C LYS A 299 -0.20 -1.33 7.47
N LEU A 300 -0.34 -1.55 6.16
CA LEU A 300 -1.16 -0.72 5.28
C LEU A 300 -2.52 -1.35 5.06
N GLN A 301 -3.56 -0.53 5.14
CA GLN A 301 -4.92 -0.80 4.67
C GLN A 301 -5.16 0.01 3.41
N ILE A 302 -5.52 -0.68 2.33
CA ILE A 302 -5.76 -0.09 1.03
C ILE A 302 -7.17 -0.47 0.60
N SER A 303 -7.99 0.52 0.26
CA SER A 303 -9.29 0.30 -0.35
C SER A 303 -9.38 1.05 -1.67
N TRP A 304 -10.05 0.44 -2.64
CA TRP A 304 -10.23 1.00 -3.97
C TRP A 304 -11.59 0.64 -4.55
N ARG A 305 -11.88 1.28 -5.66
CA ARG A 305 -13.02 0.99 -6.53
C ARG A 305 -12.56 0.75 -7.96
N THR A 306 -13.24 -0.18 -8.64
CA THR A 306 -13.11 -0.35 -10.09
C THR A 306 -13.91 0.74 -10.83
N ASN A 307 -13.84 0.77 -12.16
CA ASN A 307 -14.54 1.76 -13.01
C ASN A 307 -16.04 1.89 -12.71
N LEU A 308 -16.72 0.84 -12.24
CA LEU A 308 -18.15 0.85 -11.88
C LEU A 308 -18.41 0.82 -10.36
N GLY A 309 -17.39 1.18 -9.57
CA GLY A 309 -17.56 1.33 -8.13
C GLY A 309 -17.59 0.02 -7.34
N GLU A 310 -17.19 -1.11 -7.94
CA GLU A 310 -17.02 -2.37 -7.19
C GLU A 310 -15.87 -2.19 -6.20
N PRO A 311 -16.10 -2.44 -4.90
CA PRO A 311 -15.08 -2.21 -3.88
C PRO A 311 -14.07 -3.35 -3.88
N GLY A 312 -12.81 -2.99 -3.64
CA GLY A 312 -11.74 -3.93 -3.32
C GLY A 312 -10.96 -3.46 -2.10
N ARG A 313 -10.40 -4.40 -1.34
CA ARG A 313 -9.59 -4.11 -0.15
C ARG A 313 -8.36 -5.01 -0.06
N LEU A 314 -7.23 -4.44 0.36
CA LEU A 314 -5.98 -5.15 0.55
C LEU A 314 -5.35 -4.68 1.85
N GLN A 315 -4.98 -5.63 2.70
CA GLN A 315 -4.17 -5.39 3.88
C GLN A 315 -2.79 -6.00 3.66
N THR A 316 -1.73 -5.25 3.95
CA THR A 316 -0.37 -5.80 3.92
C THR A 316 -0.10 -6.62 5.18
N GLN A 317 0.96 -7.43 5.13
CA GLN A 317 1.59 -7.94 6.35
C GLN A 317 2.24 -6.79 7.14
N GLN A 318 2.72 -7.12 8.35
CA GLN A 318 3.47 -6.20 9.19
C GLN A 318 4.73 -5.73 8.45
N ILE A 319 4.84 -4.42 8.24
CA ILE A 319 5.98 -3.73 7.66
C ILE A 319 7.04 -3.61 8.76
N LEU A 320 8.22 -4.11 8.46
CA LEU A 320 9.36 -4.05 9.35
C LEU A 320 10.23 -2.84 9.01
N GLY A 321 10.67 -2.13 10.04
CA GLY A 321 11.69 -1.10 9.97
C GLY A 321 13.08 -1.72 9.91
N ASN A 322 14.05 -0.86 9.60
CA ASN A 322 15.44 -1.28 9.66
C ASN A 322 15.78 -1.61 11.12
N PRO A 323 16.44 -2.75 11.39
CA PRO A 323 16.94 -3.04 12.72
C PRO A 323 18.00 -1.97 13.06
N SER A 324 17.60 -0.91 13.75
CA SER A 324 18.55 -0.02 14.39
C SER A 324 19.21 -0.83 15.50
N SER A 325 20.52 -1.03 15.42
CA SER A 325 21.30 -1.53 16.56
C SER A 325 21.11 -0.54 17.70
N CYS A 326 20.14 -0.79 18.58
CA CYS A 326 19.98 0.01 19.78
C CYS A 326 21.29 -0.16 20.55
N LYS A 327 22.10 0.89 20.59
CA LYS A 327 23.32 0.88 21.40
C LYS A 327 22.86 0.74 22.84
N GLU A 328 23.33 -0.30 23.51
CA GLU A 328 23.00 -0.53 24.93
C GLU A 328 23.45 0.66 25.79
N ILE A 329 24.59 1.24 25.42
CA ILE A 329 25.14 2.46 26.00
C ILE A 329 25.33 3.50 24.91
N GLU A 330 24.85 4.71 25.15
CA GLU A 330 25.04 5.86 24.29
C GLU A 330 25.86 6.92 25.01
N LEU A 331 26.81 7.52 24.28
CA LEU A 331 27.63 8.60 24.78
C LEU A 331 27.39 9.84 23.92
N GLN A 332 27.11 10.97 24.56
CA GLN A 332 26.80 12.24 23.90
C GLN A 332 27.67 13.37 24.45
N VAL A 333 27.96 14.37 23.61
CA VAL A 333 28.61 15.62 24.03
C VAL A 333 27.56 16.63 24.42
N LEU A 334 27.64 17.13 25.66
CA LEU A 334 26.78 18.18 26.18
C LEU A 334 27.36 19.57 25.89
N GLY A 335 28.68 19.72 26.00
CA GLY A 335 29.33 21.02 25.89
C GLY A 335 30.82 20.94 25.58
N ILE A 336 31.28 21.85 24.73
CA ILE A 336 32.70 22.10 24.46
C ILE A 336 32.92 23.62 24.57
N PRO A 337 34.00 24.08 25.22
CA PRO A 337 34.37 25.49 25.25
C PRO A 337 34.50 26.08 23.86
N SER A 338 33.99 27.30 23.68
CA SER A 338 34.01 28.00 22.38
C SER A 338 35.39 28.49 21.97
N LEU A 339 36.29 28.69 22.94
CA LEU A 339 37.67 29.10 22.72
C LEU A 339 38.60 28.00 23.25
N ILE A 340 39.37 27.39 22.35
CA ILE A 340 40.36 26.37 22.67
C ILE A 340 41.72 26.89 22.23
N ILE A 341 42.62 27.04 23.19
CA ILE A 341 43.96 27.59 22.98
C ILE A 341 44.96 26.43 22.95
N LEU A 342 45.91 26.51 22.02
CA LEU A 342 47.01 25.56 21.88
C LEU A 342 47.73 25.32 23.22
N ASP A 343 48.00 24.06 23.54
CA ASP A 343 48.71 23.61 24.74
C ASP A 343 48.05 24.02 26.08
N LYS A 344 46.84 24.58 26.06
CA LYS A 344 46.04 24.84 27.26
C LYS A 344 44.97 23.75 27.46
N PRO A 345 44.77 23.28 28.70
CA PRO A 345 43.75 22.28 28.97
C PRO A 345 42.35 22.88 28.93
N PHE A 346 41.41 22.10 28.41
CA PHE A 346 39.99 22.43 28.36
C PHE A 346 39.14 21.21 28.73
N SER A 347 37.94 21.46 29.26
CA SER A 347 36.99 20.43 29.68
C SER A 347 35.97 20.15 28.60
N VAL A 348 35.64 18.88 28.36
CA VAL A 348 34.55 18.45 27.49
C VAL A 348 33.49 17.78 28.36
N ASP A 349 32.27 18.30 28.31
CA ASP A 349 31.15 17.79 29.09
C ASP A 349 30.44 16.70 28.30
N LEU A 350 30.30 15.52 28.89
CA LEU A 350 29.76 14.33 28.28
C LEU A 350 28.62 13.74 29.12
N ASN A 351 27.68 13.09 28.44
CA ASN A 351 26.62 12.31 29.06
C ASN A 351 26.70 10.85 28.59
N LEU A 352 26.72 9.93 29.55
CA LEU A 352 26.58 8.49 29.30
C LEU A 352 25.16 8.05 29.65
N THR A 353 24.41 7.51 28.68
CA THR A 353 23.04 7.02 28.87
C THR A 353 22.98 5.50 28.72
N ASN A 354 22.36 4.83 29.69
CA ASN A 354 22.04 3.40 29.64
C ASN A 354 20.65 3.20 29.03
N HIS A 355 20.56 2.50 27.90
CA HIS A 355 19.30 2.19 27.22
C HIS A 355 18.77 0.79 27.55
N THR A 356 19.34 0.08 28.52
CA THR A 356 18.91 -1.27 28.91
C THR A 356 17.97 -1.27 30.11
N ASP A 357 17.28 -2.39 30.32
CA ASP A 357 16.38 -2.64 31.45
C ASP A 357 17.12 -3.14 32.71
N SER A 358 18.44 -3.17 32.66
CA SER A 358 19.32 -3.64 33.72
C SER A 358 20.34 -2.55 34.07
N GLU A 359 20.84 -2.56 35.29
CA GLU A 359 21.96 -1.72 35.69
C GLU A 359 23.25 -2.20 35.00
N LEU A 360 23.94 -1.29 34.32
CA LEU A 360 25.19 -1.55 33.61
C LEU A 360 26.36 -0.79 34.24
N GLY A 361 27.58 -1.30 34.07
CA GLY A 361 28.79 -0.77 34.70
C GLY A 361 29.17 -1.49 36.01
N PRO A 362 30.12 -0.95 36.78
CA PRO A 362 30.79 0.35 36.59
C PRO A 362 31.64 0.41 35.31
N PHE A 363 31.81 1.62 34.78
CA PHE A 363 32.48 1.82 33.50
C PHE A 363 33.89 2.38 33.65
N GLU A 364 34.74 2.07 32.69
CA GLU A 364 36.01 2.74 32.46
C GLU A 364 35.99 3.42 31.09
N VAL A 365 36.42 4.69 31.06
CA VAL A 365 36.49 5.48 29.83
C VAL A 365 37.95 5.81 29.55
N TRP A 366 38.40 5.53 28.32
CA TRP A 366 39.76 5.83 27.88
C TRP A 366 39.81 6.16 26.38
N LEU A 367 40.94 6.72 25.92
CA LEU A 367 41.17 6.99 24.51
C LEU A 367 41.86 5.78 23.87
N SER A 368 41.34 5.29 22.75
CA SER A 368 41.98 4.23 21.96
C SER A 368 43.40 4.64 21.60
N LYS A 369 44.36 3.77 21.91
CA LYS A 369 45.79 3.93 21.53
C LYS A 369 46.06 3.50 20.09
N ASN A 370 45.12 2.78 19.46
CA ASN A 370 45.25 2.25 18.11
C ASN A 370 44.51 3.15 17.10
N SER A 371 45.18 4.20 16.63
CA SER A 371 44.80 4.87 15.37
C SER A 371 46.03 4.99 14.48
N ALA A 372 45.88 4.63 13.21
CA ALA A 372 46.89 4.84 12.17
C ALA A 372 47.17 6.34 11.87
N HIS A 373 46.44 7.24 12.54
CA HIS A 373 46.53 8.69 12.41
C HIS A 373 47.07 9.31 13.70
N GLU A 374 47.91 10.34 13.56
CA GLU A 374 48.37 11.19 14.67
C GLU A 374 47.16 11.82 15.38
N LYS A 375 47.09 11.64 16.70
CA LYS A 375 46.10 12.29 17.55
C LYS A 375 46.71 13.57 18.12
N PHE A 376 46.11 14.71 17.75
CA PHE A 376 46.54 16.04 18.23
C PHE A 376 45.71 16.54 19.42
N VAL A 377 44.79 15.71 19.93
CA VAL A 377 44.03 15.97 21.15
C VAL A 377 44.27 14.83 22.11
N MET A 378 44.78 15.14 23.30
CA MET A 378 45.23 14.17 24.29
C MET A 378 44.60 14.42 25.66
N PHE A 379 44.46 13.38 26.48
CA PHE A 379 44.02 13.54 27.86
C PHE A 379 45.03 14.31 28.69
N ASN A 380 44.55 15.29 29.46
CA ASN A 380 45.33 15.99 30.46
C ASN A 380 45.03 15.41 31.85
N GLY A 381 45.68 14.30 32.18
CA GLY A 381 45.51 13.61 33.47
C GLY A 381 45.59 12.10 33.37
N LEU A 382 44.83 11.41 34.24
CA LEU A 382 44.72 9.95 34.25
C LEU A 382 44.18 9.45 32.89
N GLN A 383 44.84 8.45 32.31
CA GLN A 383 44.49 7.91 30.97
C GLN A 383 43.16 7.12 30.97
N THR A 384 42.68 6.75 32.15
CA THR A 384 41.44 6.01 32.36
C THR A 384 40.63 6.73 33.43
N MET A 385 39.34 6.95 33.16
CA MET A 385 38.39 7.51 34.11
C MET A 385 37.38 6.43 34.50
N ALA A 386 37.21 6.21 35.81
CA ALA A 386 36.18 5.32 36.32
C ALA A 386 34.86 6.09 36.47
N LEU A 387 33.76 5.50 35.99
CA LEU A 387 32.40 5.99 36.15
C LEU A 387 31.59 4.98 36.97
N PRO A 388 30.62 5.45 37.78
CA PRO A 388 29.74 4.57 38.51
C PRO A 388 28.86 3.73 37.57
N ALA A 389 28.22 2.71 38.13
CA ALA A 389 27.17 1.99 37.42
C ALA A 389 25.99 2.94 37.12
N VAL A 390 25.35 2.74 35.97
CA VAL A 390 24.22 3.54 35.50
C VAL A 390 22.98 2.68 35.56
N GLU A 391 21.97 3.13 36.32
CA GLU A 391 20.69 2.44 36.47
C GLU A 391 20.00 2.23 35.11
N ALA A 392 19.04 1.30 35.09
CA ALA A 392 18.22 1.04 33.90
C ALA A 392 17.53 2.32 33.41
N PHE A 393 17.72 2.66 32.13
CA PHE A 393 17.23 3.92 31.53
C PHE A 393 17.76 5.21 32.17
N GLY A 394 18.80 5.12 32.99
CA GLY A 394 19.46 6.24 33.65
C GLY A 394 20.56 6.88 32.79
N SER A 395 21.07 8.02 33.24
CA SER A 395 22.23 8.66 32.62
C SER A 395 23.17 9.23 33.68
N THR A 396 24.43 9.47 33.31
CA THR A 396 25.45 10.05 34.18
C THR A 396 26.31 11.02 33.40
N ASP A 397 26.46 12.23 33.95
CA ASP A 397 27.29 13.28 33.39
C ASP A 397 28.71 13.17 33.93
N PHE A 398 29.69 13.41 33.05
CA PHE A 398 31.09 13.46 33.42
C PHE A 398 31.86 14.41 32.52
N HIS A 399 33.01 14.87 33.01
CA HIS A 399 33.86 15.84 32.31
C HIS A 399 35.23 15.24 32.03
N LEU A 400 35.73 15.50 30.83
CA LEU A 400 37.03 15.07 30.36
C LEU A 400 37.96 16.25 30.15
N ASN A 401 39.09 16.26 30.84
CA ASN A 401 40.15 17.24 30.62
C ASN A 401 41.07 16.81 29.49
N VAL A 402 41.13 17.62 28.44
CA VAL A 402 41.92 17.36 27.24
C VAL A 402 42.79 18.57 26.89
N VAL A 403 43.87 18.33 26.14
CA VAL A 403 44.79 19.35 25.62
C VAL A 403 44.96 19.12 24.13
N ALA A 404 44.90 20.21 23.36
CA ALA A 404 45.17 20.20 21.94
C ALA A 404 46.61 20.67 21.65
N THR A 405 47.35 19.88 20.86
CA THR A 405 48.78 20.10 20.56
C THR A 405 49.03 20.63 19.14
N LYS A 406 47.96 20.96 18.40
CA LYS A 406 48.06 21.49 17.04
C LYS A 406 46.96 22.50 16.74
N LEU A 407 47.32 23.56 16.00
CA LEU A 407 46.42 24.62 15.55
C LEU A 407 45.44 24.14 14.48
N GLY A 408 44.33 24.87 14.33
CA GLY A 408 43.32 24.66 13.30
C GLY A 408 42.24 23.65 13.70
N VAL A 409 41.56 23.05 12.71
CA VAL A 409 40.51 22.07 12.95
C VAL A 409 41.14 20.75 13.43
N GLN A 410 40.81 20.36 14.66
CA GLN A 410 41.22 19.10 15.29
C GLN A 410 39.99 18.24 15.61
N ARG A 411 40.21 16.95 15.87
CA ARG A 411 39.14 15.99 16.17
C ARG A 411 39.36 15.31 17.51
N ILE A 412 38.33 15.33 18.35
CA ILE A 412 38.21 14.46 19.52
C ILE A 412 37.68 13.12 19.00
N SER A 413 38.51 12.08 19.01
CA SER A 413 38.20 10.79 18.40
C SER A 413 38.69 9.60 19.23
N GLY A 414 37.95 8.50 19.12
CA GLY A 414 38.33 7.22 19.71
C GLY A 414 38.18 7.16 21.23
N LEU A 415 37.18 7.85 21.79
CA LEU A 415 36.78 7.66 23.18
C LEU A 415 36.05 6.32 23.32
N ILE A 416 36.56 5.41 24.14
CA ILE A 416 36.01 4.07 24.36
C ILE A 416 35.37 4.02 25.75
N VAL A 417 34.20 3.38 25.84
CA VAL A 417 33.54 3.05 27.10
C VAL A 417 33.60 1.53 27.31
N PHE A 418 34.01 1.10 28.49
CA PHE A 418 34.15 -0.31 28.84
C PHE A 418 33.40 -0.64 30.12
N ASP A 419 32.57 -1.66 30.07
CA ASP A 419 31.93 -2.23 31.25
C ASP A 419 32.90 -3.21 31.93
N THR A 420 33.29 -2.88 33.16
CA THR A 420 34.23 -3.69 33.94
C THR A 420 33.60 -4.98 34.48
N LYS A 421 32.28 -5.01 34.66
CA LYS A 421 31.52 -6.15 35.19
C LYS A 421 31.24 -7.17 34.10
N GLU A 422 30.74 -6.71 32.95
CA GLU A 422 30.44 -7.58 31.80
C GLU A 422 31.65 -7.83 30.89
N LYS A 423 32.76 -7.11 31.12
CA LYS A 423 33.97 -7.13 30.28
C LYS A 423 33.66 -6.83 28.81
N LYS A 424 32.73 -5.90 28.58
CA LYS A 424 32.24 -5.53 27.25
C LYS A 424 32.71 -4.13 26.89
N THR A 425 33.20 -3.98 25.66
CA THR A 425 33.59 -2.67 25.11
C THR A 425 32.47 -2.14 24.23
N PHE A 426 32.04 -0.90 24.45
CA PHE A 426 31.03 -0.23 23.64
C PHE A 426 31.68 0.64 22.56
N GLU A 427 30.94 0.88 21.48
CA GLU A 427 31.43 1.64 20.34
C GLU A 427 31.87 3.06 20.72
N PRO A 428 32.93 3.57 20.09
CA PRO A 428 33.43 4.89 20.41
C PRO A 428 32.46 6.00 20.00
N LEU A 429 32.55 7.14 20.70
CA LEU A 429 31.89 8.38 20.31
C LEU A 429 32.26 8.72 18.86
N ALA A 430 31.29 9.23 18.09
CA ALA A 430 31.57 9.79 16.77
C ALA A 430 32.54 10.96 16.89
N ASP A 431 33.42 11.13 15.90
CA ASP A 431 34.43 12.19 15.92
C ASP A 431 33.79 13.57 16.05
N VAL A 432 34.28 14.36 17.00
CA VAL A 432 33.82 15.74 17.22
C VAL A 432 34.91 16.70 16.79
N GLU A 433 34.57 17.60 15.87
CA GLU A 433 35.47 18.63 15.36
C GLU A 433 35.51 19.84 16.30
N ILE A 434 36.72 20.31 16.58
CA ILE A 434 37.02 21.48 17.41
C ILE A 434 38.00 22.38 16.66
N PHE A 435 38.01 23.69 16.96
CA PHE A 435 38.96 24.63 16.38
C PHE A 435 39.94 25.13 17.45
N VAL A 436 41.24 25.03 17.17
CA VAL A 436 42.32 25.35 18.10
C VAL A 436 43.06 26.58 17.61
N GLU A 437 43.13 27.60 18.47
CA GLU A 437 43.73 28.89 18.18
C GLU A 437 45.07 29.08 18.91
N SER A 438 45.91 29.96 18.39
CA SER A 438 47.07 30.46 19.11
C SER A 438 46.63 31.51 20.12
N ASP A 439 47.33 31.59 21.24
CA ASP A 439 47.06 32.59 22.30
C ASP A 439 47.16 34.05 21.82
#